data_AF-A0A4Z0K8J2-F1
#
_entry.id   AF-A0A4Z0K8J2-F1
#
_cell.length_a   1.000
_cell.length_b   1.000
_cell.length_c   1.000
_cell.angle_alpha   90.00
_cell.angle_beta   90.00
_cell.angle_gamma   90.00
#
_symmetry.space_group_name_H-M   'P 1'
#
loop_
_entity.id
_entity.type
_entity.pdbx_description
1 polymer ?
#
loop_
_entity_poly.entity_id
_entity_poly.type
_entity_poly.pdbx_seq_one_letter_code
_entity_poly.pdbx_strand_id
1 'polypeptide(L)'
;MTLADISILVLILLFAGTALKGFNLGLGAFAAAFGVSVLAGIDVEKVIEAFPGDFFIMIVGVTALFGVAHLNGTLDWMLDGILRLVRSNATLASIFHGVARARDSRAAERIRF
;
A
#
# COMPACT_ATOMS: atom_id res chain seq x y z
N MET A 1 9.50 18.50 29.68
CA MET A 1 9.04 18.08 28.34
C MET A 1 7.54 18.06 28.39
N THR A 2 6.87 18.72 27.45
CA THR A 2 5.41 18.72 27.37
C THR A 2 4.92 17.42 26.73
N LEU A 3 3.61 17.14 26.85
CA LEU A 3 3.00 15.98 26.18
C LEU A 3 3.19 16.03 24.67
N ALA A 4 3.13 17.24 24.07
CA ALA A 4 3.36 17.44 22.64
C ALA A 4 4.78 17.02 22.23
N ASP A 5 5.79 17.37 23.03
CA ASP A 5 7.19 16.98 22.77
C ASP A 5 7.37 15.46 22.80
N ILE A 6 6.71 14.78 23.74
CA ILE A 6 6.73 13.31 23.85
C ILE A 6 6.07 12.68 22.63
N SER A 7 4.89 13.16 22.21
CA SER A 7 4.20 12.65 21.02
C SER A 7 5.02 12.83 19.74
N ILE A 8 5.69 13.97 19.59
CA ILE A 8 6.59 14.23 18.44
C ILE A 8 7.78 13.27 18.48
N LEU A 9 8.40 13.05 19.64
CA LEU A 9 9.50 12.10 19.78
C LEU A 9 9.06 10.67 19.45
N VAL A 10 7.88 10.25 19.92
CA VAL A 10 7.30 8.94 19.59
C VAL A 10 7.08 8.80 18.09
N LEU A 11 6.56 9.84 17.42
CA LEU A 11 6.40 9.84 15.96
C LEU A 11 7.73 9.70 15.23
N ILE A 12 8.76 10.44 15.66
CA ILE A 12 10.12 10.35 15.09
C ILE A 12 10.68 8.94 15.26
N LEU A 13 10.51 8.33 16.44
CA LEU A 13 10.97 6.97 16.71
C LEU A 13 10.24 5.93 15.85
N LEU A 14 8.92 6.04 15.69
CA LEU A 14 8.15 5.15 14.82
C LEU A 14 8.58 5.28 13.36
N PHE A 15 8.78 6.52 12.90
CA PHE A 15 9.25 6.79 11.55
C PHE A 15 10.66 6.24 11.32
N ALA A 16 11.59 6.50 12.23
CA ALA A 16 12.94 5.92 12.18
C ALA A 16 12.90 4.38 12.23
N GLY A 17 11.96 3.81 12.98
CA GLY A 17 11.71 2.38 13.04
C GLY A 17 11.39 1.76 11.67
N THR A 18 10.77 2.50 10.76
CA THR A 18 10.46 2.00 9.40
C THR A 18 11.71 1.74 8.55
N ALA A 19 12.87 2.28 8.93
CA ALA A 19 14.14 1.94 8.29
C ALA A 19 14.63 0.52 8.65
N LEU A 20 14.11 -0.06 9.73
CA LEU A 20 14.44 -1.43 10.14
C LEU A 20 13.65 -2.45 9.30
N LYS A 21 14.35 -3.44 8.77
CA LYS A 21 13.73 -4.51 7.99
C LYS A 21 12.71 -5.28 8.84
N GLY A 22 11.46 -5.35 8.36
CA GLY A 22 10.40 -6.10 9.03
C GLY A 22 9.65 -5.32 10.13
N PHE A 23 9.93 -4.02 10.32
CA PHE A 23 9.15 -3.19 11.23
C PHE A 23 7.75 -2.91 10.66
N ASN A 24 6.70 -3.30 11.39
CA ASN A 24 5.32 -2.98 11.03
C ASN A 24 4.92 -1.65 11.66
N LEU A 25 4.90 -0.59 10.85
CA LEU A 25 4.53 0.75 11.30
C LEU A 25 3.13 0.80 11.91
N GLY A 26 2.17 0.06 11.34
CA GLY A 26 0.79 0.03 11.84
C GLY A 26 0.71 -0.52 13.26
N LEU A 27 1.28 -1.72 13.48
CA LEU A 27 1.31 -2.34 14.81
C LEU A 27 2.10 -1.49 15.81
N GLY A 28 3.23 -0.93 15.39
CA GLY A 28 4.05 -0.05 16.21
C GLY A 28 3.32 1.23 16.63
N ALA A 29 2.70 1.91 15.66
CA ALA A 29 1.94 3.14 15.92
C ALA A 29 0.69 2.89 16.78
N PHE A 30 0.01 1.76 16.55
CA PHE A 30 -1.13 1.35 17.36
C PHE A 30 -0.73 1.14 18.83
N ALA A 31 0.32 0.36 19.09
CA ALA A 31 0.84 0.17 20.45
C ALA A 31 1.33 1.47 21.09
N ALA A 32 2.00 2.32 20.32
CA ALA A 32 2.48 3.62 20.78
C ALA A 32 1.35 4.58 21.15
N ALA A 33 0.21 4.54 20.45
CA ALA A 33 -0.96 5.37 20.77
C ALA A 33 -1.49 5.07 22.19
N PHE A 34 -1.59 3.80 22.58
CA PHE A 34 -1.97 3.43 23.95
C PHE A 34 -0.90 3.86 24.96
N GLY A 35 0.39 3.71 24.64
CA GLY A 35 1.49 4.17 25.49
C GLY A 35 1.43 5.67 25.77
N VAL A 36 1.24 6.49 24.74
CA VAL A 36 1.08 7.94 24.87
C VAL A 36 -0.20 8.30 25.62
N SER A 37 -1.29 7.55 25.43
CA SER A 37 -2.55 7.77 26.16
C SER A 37 -2.41 7.64 27.67
N VAL A 38 -1.67 6.61 28.12
CA VAL A 38 -1.40 6.40 29.55
C VAL A 38 -0.61 7.58 30.12
N LEU A 39 0.40 8.07 29.38
CA LEU A 39 1.17 9.25 29.78
C LEU A 39 0.35 10.55 29.75
N ALA A 40 -0.67 10.61 28.89
CA ALA A 40 -1.58 11.74 28.76
C ALA A 40 -2.74 11.72 29.77
N GLY A 41 -2.96 10.61 30.49
CA GLY A 41 -4.14 10.41 31.32
C GLY A 41 -5.44 10.37 30.51
N ILE A 42 -5.37 9.99 29.23
CA ILE A 42 -6.54 9.84 28.37
C ILE A 42 -7.10 8.42 28.53
N ASP A 43 -8.42 8.32 28.71
CA ASP A 43 -9.10 7.03 28.79
C ASP A 43 -8.93 6.21 27.51
N VAL A 44 -8.75 4.90 27.69
CA VAL A 44 -8.51 3.95 26.59
C VAL A 44 -9.65 3.98 25.56
N GLU A 45 -10.89 4.16 26.00
CA GLU A 45 -12.06 4.27 25.10
C GLU A 45 -11.91 5.43 24.11
N LYS A 46 -11.40 6.58 24.55
CA LYS A 46 -11.21 7.76 23.68
C LYS A 46 -10.16 7.52 22.60
N VAL A 47 -9.12 6.75 22.91
CA VAL A 47 -8.09 6.36 21.93
C VAL A 47 -8.67 5.43 20.87
N ILE A 48 -9.48 4.47 21.31
CA ILE A 48 -10.13 3.51 20.43
C ILE A 48 -11.17 4.23 19.54
N GLU A 49 -11.95 5.16 20.10
CA GLU A 49 -12.90 5.99 19.34
C GLU A 49 -12.20 6.88 18.30
N ALA A 50 -10.98 7.34 18.60
CA ALA A 50 -10.17 8.09 17.65
C ALA A 50 -9.57 7.22 16.52
N PHE A 51 -9.53 5.89 16.68
CA PHE A 51 -9.01 4.99 15.67
C PHE A 51 -10.07 4.77 14.55
N PRO A 52 -9.69 4.96 13.27
CA PRO A 52 -10.62 4.80 12.15
C PRO A 52 -10.88 3.32 11.82
N GLY A 53 -11.64 2.63 12.70
CA GLY A 53 -11.94 1.20 12.59
C GLY A 53 -12.60 0.81 11.28
N ASP A 54 -13.56 1.62 10.80
CA ASP A 54 -14.27 1.35 9.54
C ASP A 54 -13.33 1.32 8.33
N PHE A 55 -12.38 2.27 8.26
CA PHE A 55 -11.38 2.30 7.19
C PHE A 55 -10.42 1.12 7.28
N PHE A 56 -9.98 0.76 8.49
CA PHE A 56 -9.14 -0.40 8.70
C PHE A 56 -9.83 -1.68 8.20
N ILE A 57 -11.08 -1.91 8.63
CA ILE A 57 -11.89 -3.06 8.20
C ILE A 57 -12.11 -3.04 6.69
N MET A 58 -12.36 -1.87 6.08
CA MET A 58 -12.54 -1.75 4.64
C MET A 58 -11.29 -2.17 3.87
N ILE A 59 -10.11 -1.66 4.24
CA ILE A 59 -8.85 -1.99 3.55
C ILE A 59 -8.51 -3.47 3.70
N VAL A 60 -8.65 -4.01 4.92
CA VAL A 60 -8.42 -5.44 5.20
C VAL A 60 -9.42 -6.29 4.42
N GLY A 61 -10.71 -5.90 4.42
CA GLY A 61 -11.77 -6.59 3.70
C GLY A 61 -11.54 -6.62 2.20
N VAL A 62 -11.15 -5.50 1.60
CA VAL A 62 -10.80 -5.42 0.17
C VAL A 62 -9.59 -6.31 -0.13
N THR A 63 -8.56 -6.27 0.72
CA THR A 63 -7.37 -7.13 0.56
C THR A 63 -7.76 -8.62 0.64
N ALA A 64 -8.62 -8.98 1.59
CA ALA A 64 -9.11 -10.35 1.74
C ALA A 64 -9.96 -10.79 0.54
N LEU A 65 -10.82 -9.92 0.01
CA LEU A 65 -11.61 -10.18 -1.19
C LEU A 65 -10.69 -10.49 -2.39
N PHE A 66 -9.68 -9.66 -2.63
CA PHE A 66 -8.68 -9.90 -3.67
C PHE A 66 -7.88 -11.18 -3.42
N GLY A 67 -7.55 -11.46 -2.15
CA GLY A 67 -6.88 -12.71 -1.77
C GLY A 67 -7.68 -13.95 -2.16
N VAL A 68 -8.98 -13.99 -1.82
CA VAL A 68 -9.87 -15.11 -2.18
C VAL A 68 -10.06 -15.19 -3.70
N ALA A 69 -10.26 -14.04 -4.37
CA ALA A 69 -10.41 -13.98 -5.82
C ALA A 69 -9.16 -14.45 -6.58
N HIS A 70 -7.97 -14.25 -6.00
CA HIS A 70 -6.72 -14.76 -6.57
C HIS A 70 -6.59 -16.28 -6.36
N LEU A 71 -6.88 -16.77 -5.15
CA LEU A 71 -6.76 -18.20 -4.83
C LEU A 71 -7.71 -19.09 -5.63
N ASN A 72 -8.91 -18.59 -5.95
CA ASN A 72 -9.91 -19.34 -6.71
C ASN A 72 -9.87 -19.06 -8.23
N GLY A 73 -8.95 -18.22 -8.71
CA GLY A 73 -8.80 -17.87 -10.12
C GLY A 73 -9.88 -16.93 -10.69
N THR A 74 -10.79 -16.40 -9.86
CA THR A 74 -11.80 -15.43 -10.31
C THR A 74 -11.15 -14.16 -10.83
N LEU A 75 -10.08 -13.71 -10.17
CA LEU A 75 -9.32 -12.56 -10.60
C LEU A 75 -8.71 -12.78 -11.99
N ASP A 76 -8.15 -13.96 -12.26
CA ASP A 76 -7.58 -14.31 -13.56
C ASP A 76 -8.67 -14.37 -14.65
N TRP A 77 -9.82 -14.98 -14.36
CA TRP A 77 -10.96 -15.01 -15.27
C TRP A 77 -11.48 -13.61 -15.62
N MET A 78 -11.59 -12.71 -14.63
CA MET A 78 -12.00 -11.32 -14.84
C MET A 78 -10.97 -10.56 -15.68
N LEU A 79 -9.68 -10.72 -15.38
CA LEU A 79 -8.59 -10.10 -16.12
C LEU A 79 -8.58 -10.56 -17.57
N ASP A 80 -8.72 -11.86 -17.84
CA ASP A 80 -8.81 -12.41 -19.20
C ASP A 80 -9.98 -11.82 -19.99
N GLY A 81 -11.15 -11.68 -19.35
CA GLY A 81 -12.32 -11.03 -19.94
C GLY A 81 -12.03 -9.58 -20.34
N ILE A 82 -11.48 -8.80 -19.41
CA ILE A 82 -11.14 -7.39 -19.65
C ILE A 82 -10.09 -7.27 -20.76
N LEU A 83 -9.04 -8.11 -20.75
CA LEU A 83 -7.99 -8.11 -21.76
C LEU A 83 -8.53 -8.46 -23.15
N ARG A 84 -9.49 -9.38 -23.25
CA ARG A 84 -10.18 -9.69 -24.52
C ARG A 84 -10.97 -8.50 -25.05
N LEU A 85 -11.65 -7.75 -24.18
CA LEU A 85 -12.36 -6.53 -24.57
C LEU A 85 -11.40 -5.45 -25.08
N VAL A 86 -10.26 -5.26 -24.42
CA VAL A 86 -9.25 -4.27 -24.85
C VAL A 86 -8.58 -4.68 -26.17
N ARG A 87 -8.29 -5.97 -26.36
CA ARG A 87 -7.67 -6.49 -27.59
C ARG A 87 -8.56 -6.35 -28.83
N SER A 88 -9.87 -6.23 -28.66
CA SER A 88 -10.83 -5.91 -29.72
C SER A 88 -10.52 -4.55 -30.39
N ASN A 89 -9.87 -3.63 -29.67
CA ASN A 89 -9.46 -2.33 -30.20
C ASN A 89 -7.99 -2.39 -30.66
N ALA A 90 -7.79 -2.88 -31.89
CA ALA A 90 -6.47 -3.15 -32.50
C ALA A 90 -5.47 -1.98 -32.43
N THR A 91 -5.96 -0.74 -32.35
CA THR A 91 -5.17 0.49 -32.18
C THR A 91 -4.37 0.52 -30.87
N LEU A 92 -4.95 0.12 -29.73
CA LEU A 92 -4.23 0.15 -28.43
C LEU A 92 -3.14 -0.93 -28.34
N ALA A 93 -3.41 -2.12 -28.86
CA ALA A 93 -2.43 -3.21 -28.93
C ALA A 93 -1.23 -2.84 -29.83
N SER A 94 -1.49 -2.15 -30.95
CA SER A 94 -0.44 -1.71 -31.87
C SER A 94 0.48 -0.62 -31.28
N ILE A 95 -0.05 0.28 -30.45
CA ILE A 95 0.74 1.31 -29.76
C ILE A 95 1.68 0.67 -28.74
N PHE A 96 1.19 -0.30 -27.95
CA PHE A 96 2.00 -0.95 -26.93
C PHE A 96 3.18 -1.74 -27.55
N HIS A 97 2.93 -2.48 -28.62
CA HIS A 97 3.98 -3.18 -29.37
C HIS A 97 4.96 -2.20 -30.05
N GLY A 98 4.46 -1.08 -30.59
CA GLY A 98 5.30 -0.04 -31.20
C GLY A 98 6.25 0.64 -30.20
N VAL A 99 5.77 0.93 -28.99
CA VAL A 99 6.57 1.56 -27.93
C VAL A 99 7.63 0.61 -27.38
N ALA A 100 7.31 -0.68 -27.22
CA ALA A 100 8.29 -1.68 -26.80
C ALA A 100 9.43 -1.83 -27.83
N ARG A 101 9.08 -1.86 -29.12
CA ARG A 101 10.06 -1.99 -30.22
C ARG A 101 10.95 -0.74 -30.37
N ALA A 102 10.41 0.45 -30.10
CA ALA A 102 11.16 1.71 -30.15
C ALA A 102 12.18 1.86 -29.00
N ARG A 103 12.03 1.10 -27.90
CA ARG A 103 12.98 1.12 -26.78
C ARG A 103 14.18 0.22 -27.04
N ASP A 104 13.96 -0.97 -27.61
CA ASP A 104 15.05 -1.89 -27.99
C ASP A 104 15.92 -1.34 -29.11
N SER A 105 15.32 -0.66 -30.10
CA SER A 105 16.08 -0.05 -31.18
C SER A 105 17.04 1.05 -30.70
N ARG A 106 16.63 1.88 -29.73
CA ARG A 106 17.49 2.92 -29.14
C ARG A 106 18.56 2.37 -28.20
N ALA A 107 18.29 1.24 -27.52
CA ALA A 107 19.29 0.56 -26.70
C ALA A 107 20.38 -0.10 -27.55
N ALA A 108 20.02 -0.68 -28.70
CA ALA A 108 20.95 -1.29 -29.64
C ALA A 108 21.82 -0.26 -30.40
N GLU A 109 21.39 0.99 -30.47
CA GLU A 109 22.12 2.10 -31.10
C GLU A 109 23.17 2.70 -30.14
N ARG A 110 22.89 2.69 -28.83
CA ARG A 110 23.79 3.21 -27.78
C ARG A 110 25.03 2.35 -27.48
N ILE A 111 25.05 1.08 -27.89
CA ILE A 111 26.17 0.14 -27.66
C ILE A 111 27.11 0.08 -28.91
N ARG A 112 26.73 0.76 -30.00
CA ARG A 112 27.52 0.83 -31.25
C ARG A 112 28.34 2.11 -31.41
N PHE A 113 28.51 2.87 -30.33
CA PHE A 113 29.44 4.00 -30.21
C PHE A 113 30.34 3.78 -28.99
#